data_AF-A0A540WHH3-F1
#
_entry.id   AF-A0A540WHH3-F1
#
_cell.length_a   1.000
_cell.length_b   1.000
_cell.length_c   1.000
_cell.angle_alpha   90.00
_cell.angle_beta   90.00
_cell.angle_gamma   90.00
#
_symmetry.space_group_name_H-M   'P 1'
#
loop_
_entity.id
_entity.type
_entity.pdbx_description
1 polymer ?
#
loop_
_entity_poly.entity_id
_entity_poly.type
_entity_poly.pdbx_seq_one_letter_code
_entity_poly.pdbx_strand_id
1 'polypeptide(L)'
;DALARRMLLEAATFGAEPLAAQGFLAAVVADGALDAHAWAGAERIVALAPQAARLNKRTLRACRQPGNGDGMQAAPDPYAYAAGAEHREGIAAFLEKRAPRF
;
A
#
# COMPACT_ATOMS: atom_id res chain seq x y z
N ASP A 1 8.72 19.60 1.34
CA ASP A 1 8.90 18.82 0.12
C ASP A 1 9.57 19.68 -0.96
N ALA A 2 10.75 19.29 -1.43
CA ALA A 2 11.52 20.02 -2.44
C ALA A 2 10.99 19.76 -3.86
N LEU A 3 10.42 18.58 -4.12
CA LEU A 3 9.85 18.24 -5.43
C LEU A 3 8.64 19.13 -5.71
N ALA A 4 7.71 19.22 -4.75
CA ALA A 4 6.51 20.04 -4.86
C ALA A 4 6.83 21.54 -5.08
N ARG A 5 7.86 22.08 -4.39
CA ARG A 5 8.26 23.49 -4.56
C ARG A 5 8.75 23.77 -5.97
N ARG A 6 9.56 22.89 -6.55
CA ARG A 6 10.05 23.03 -7.94
C ARG A 6 8.91 22.93 -8.96
N MET A 7 7.99 21.99 -8.77
CA MET A 7 6.79 21.89 -9.63
C MET A 7 5.95 23.17 -9.57
N LEU A 8 5.70 23.71 -8.38
CA LEU A 8 4.73 24.80 -8.19
C LEU A 8 5.32 26.20 -8.38
N LEU A 9 6.59 26.41 -8.07
CA LEU A 9 7.23 27.74 -8.10
C LEU A 9 8.07 27.95 -9.36
N GLU A 10 8.61 26.88 -9.95
CA GLU A 10 9.45 26.95 -11.16
C GLU A 10 8.73 26.38 -12.40
N ALA A 11 7.51 25.84 -12.26
CA ALA A 11 6.84 25.06 -13.29
C ALA A 11 7.68 23.90 -13.82
N ALA A 12 8.55 23.32 -12.98
CA ALA A 12 9.47 22.26 -13.38
C ALA A 12 8.73 20.96 -13.74
N THR A 13 9.10 20.37 -14.88
CA THR A 13 8.67 19.03 -15.30
C THR A 13 9.70 17.96 -14.93
N PHE A 14 9.24 16.77 -14.59
CA PHE A 14 10.10 15.65 -14.19
C PHE A 14 9.83 14.41 -15.03
N GLY A 15 10.88 13.66 -15.34
CA GLY A 15 10.76 12.29 -15.86
C GLY A 15 10.31 11.31 -14.78
N ALA A 16 10.11 10.05 -15.17
CA ALA A 16 9.59 9.03 -14.26
C ALA A 16 10.59 8.61 -13.17
N GLU A 17 11.88 8.54 -13.50
CA GLU A 17 12.93 8.06 -12.60
C GLU A 17 13.14 8.99 -11.40
N PRO A 18 13.26 10.33 -11.57
CA PRO A 18 13.30 11.25 -10.43
C PRO A 18 12.04 11.17 -9.56
N LEU A 19 10.85 11.00 -10.16
CA LEU A 19 9.60 10.87 -9.42
C LEU A 19 9.55 9.58 -8.58
N ALA A 20 10.05 8.47 -9.11
CA ALA A 20 10.16 7.22 -8.37
C ALA A 20 11.19 7.30 -7.23
N ALA A 21 12.34 7.93 -7.47
CA ALA A 21 13.37 8.12 -6.44
C ALA A 21 12.88 8.97 -5.25
N GLN A 22 11.91 9.87 -5.47
CA GLN A 22 11.28 10.67 -4.43
C GLN A 22 10.03 10.01 -3.81
N GLY A 23 9.69 8.77 -4.21
CA GLY A 23 8.53 8.05 -3.72
C GLY A 23 7.19 8.59 -4.21
N PHE A 24 7.18 9.43 -5.25
CA PHE A 24 5.95 9.89 -5.90
C PHE A 24 5.33 8.78 -6.76
N LEU A 25 6.17 8.01 -7.47
CA LEU A 25 5.79 6.79 -8.18
C LEU A 25 6.29 5.56 -7.42
N ALA A 26 5.54 4.45 -7.51
CA ALA A 26 5.93 3.19 -6.88
C ALA A 26 7.04 2.44 -7.65
N ALA A 27 7.05 2.56 -8.98
CA ALA A 27 8.03 1.94 -9.86
C ALA A 27 8.06 2.65 -11.22
N VAL A 28 9.16 2.47 -11.96
CA VAL A 28 9.28 2.82 -13.39
C VAL A 28 9.60 1.53 -14.14
N VAL A 29 8.88 1.29 -15.23
CA VAL A 29 9.08 0.14 -16.11
C VAL A 29 9.14 0.60 -17.56
N ALA A 30 9.62 -0.26 -18.45
CA ALA A 30 9.53 0.00 -19.88
C ALA A 30 8.06 0.17 -20.31
N ASP A 31 7.80 1.04 -21.28
CA ASP A 31 6.45 1.42 -21.72
C ASP A 31 5.55 0.22 -22.01
N GLY A 32 6.03 -0.73 -22.84
CA GLY A 32 5.30 -1.96 -23.18
C GLY A 32 5.12 -2.96 -22.02
N ALA A 33 5.68 -2.70 -20.84
CA ALA A 33 5.55 -3.55 -19.65
C ALA A 33 4.61 -2.97 -18.58
N LEU A 34 4.06 -1.77 -18.79
CA LEU A 34 3.24 -1.06 -17.80
C LEU A 34 2.03 -1.89 -17.36
N ASP A 35 1.24 -2.40 -18.31
CA ASP A 35 0.03 -3.16 -18.02
C ASP A 35 0.34 -4.47 -17.29
N ALA A 36 1.35 -5.20 -17.77
CA ALA A 36 1.77 -6.45 -17.14
C ALA A 36 2.27 -6.21 -15.69
N HIS A 37 3.03 -5.13 -15.46
CA HIS A 37 3.52 -4.78 -14.14
C HIS A 37 2.38 -4.39 -13.19
N ALA A 38 1.44 -3.57 -13.65
CA ALA A 38 0.26 -3.16 -12.88
C ALA A 38 -0.63 -4.37 -12.54
N TRP A 39 -0.86 -5.25 -13.52
CA TRP A 39 -1.66 -6.46 -13.34
C TRP A 39 -1.01 -7.42 -12.34
N ALA A 40 0.28 -7.71 -12.47
CA ALA A 40 1.01 -8.53 -11.51
C ALA A 40 0.94 -7.93 -10.08
N GLY A 41 0.92 -6.60 -9.95
CA GLY A 41 0.67 -5.91 -8.69
C GLY A 41 -0.72 -6.19 -8.11
N ALA A 42 -1.75 -6.10 -8.95
CA ALA A 42 -3.12 -6.42 -8.55
C ALA A 42 -3.25 -7.90 -8.15
N GLU A 43 -2.66 -8.82 -8.90
CA GLU A 43 -2.65 -10.26 -8.61
C GLU A 43 -2.06 -10.57 -7.23
N ARG A 44 -0.94 -9.93 -6.88
CA ARG A 44 -0.35 -10.06 -5.54
C ARG A 44 -1.29 -9.55 -4.45
N ILE A 45 -2.04 -8.48 -4.70
CA ILE A 45 -2.97 -7.92 -3.71
C ILE A 45 -4.19 -8.83 -3.53
N VAL A 46 -4.77 -9.35 -4.61
CA VAL A 46 -5.99 -10.19 -4.53
C VAL A 46 -5.71 -11.59 -3.99
N ALA A 47 -4.45 -12.05 -4.04
CA ALA A 47 -4.03 -13.31 -3.41
C ALA A 47 -3.93 -13.24 -1.87
N LEU A 48 -4.11 -12.05 -1.27
CA LEU A 48 -4.02 -11.83 0.17
C LEU A 48 -5.39 -11.66 0.82
N ALA A 49 -5.42 -11.75 2.15
CA ALA A 49 -6.62 -11.59 2.98
C ALA A 49 -7.33 -10.22 2.72
N PRO A 50 -8.55 -10.22 2.14
CA PRO A 50 -9.27 -8.99 1.81
C PRO A 50 -9.56 -8.08 3.01
N GLN A 51 -9.89 -8.64 4.18
CA GLN A 51 -10.15 -7.87 5.39
C GLN A 51 -8.90 -7.14 5.86
N ALA A 52 -7.75 -7.82 5.89
CA ALA A 52 -6.47 -7.23 6.26
C ALA A 52 -6.08 -6.10 5.30
N ALA A 53 -6.24 -6.30 3.99
CA ALA A 53 -5.97 -5.27 2.98
C ALA A 53 -6.82 -3.99 3.20
N ARG A 54 -8.12 -4.16 3.51
CA ARG A 54 -9.03 -3.02 3.79
C ARG A 54 -8.63 -2.29 5.06
N LEU A 55 -8.27 -3.00 6.13
CA LEU A 55 -7.84 -2.41 7.39
C LEU A 55 -6.54 -1.64 7.23
N ASN A 56 -5.52 -2.23 6.58
CA ASN A 56 -4.25 -1.56 6.28
C ASN A 56 -4.47 -0.25 5.51
N LYS A 57 -5.35 -0.26 4.50
CA LYS A 57 -5.69 0.96 3.75
C LYS A 57 -6.36 2.03 4.62
N ARG A 58 -7.24 1.64 5.54
CA ARG A 58 -7.87 2.58 6.51
C ARG A 58 -6.85 3.17 7.46
N THR A 59 -5.97 2.34 8.04
CA THR A 59 -4.91 2.77 8.95
C THR A 59 -3.97 3.76 8.26
N LEU A 60 -3.46 3.42 7.06
CA LEU A 60 -2.58 4.32 6.30
C LEU A 60 -3.24 5.67 5.97
N ARG A 61 -4.56 5.69 5.71
CA ARG A 61 -5.31 6.93 5.49
C ARG A 61 -5.45 7.76 6.77
N ALA A 62 -5.69 7.10 7.91
CA ALA A 62 -5.77 7.78 9.21
C ALA A 62 -4.43 8.43 9.60
N CYS A 63 -3.31 7.74 9.34
CA CYS A 63 -1.96 8.28 9.60
C CYS A 63 -1.61 9.53 8.78
N ARG A 64 -2.29 9.78 7.66
CA ARG A 64 -2.03 10.93 6.78
C ARG A 64 -2.86 12.18 7.11
N GLN A 65 -3.76 12.13 8.10
CA GLN A 65 -4.59 13.29 8.46
C GLN A 65 -3.81 14.27 9.36
N PRO A 66 -3.61 15.53 8.94
CA PRO A 66 -2.94 16.53 9.76
C PRO A 66 -3.79 16.87 10.99
N GLY A 67 -3.17 16.94 12.17
CA GLY A 67 -3.85 17.26 13.43
C GLY A 67 -4.15 16.07 14.33
N ASN A 68 -3.94 14.83 13.87
CA ASN A 68 -3.92 13.67 14.75
C ASN A 68 -2.58 13.64 15.51
N GLY A 69 -2.52 14.35 16.64
CA GLY A 69 -1.48 14.12 17.63
C GLY A 69 -1.45 12.63 17.98
N ASP A 70 -0.29 11.99 17.82
CA ASP A 70 -0.15 10.53 17.80
C ASP A 70 -1.20 9.86 16.88
N GLY A 71 -0.89 9.74 15.58
CA GLY A 71 -1.77 9.13 14.56
C GLY A 71 -2.30 7.71 14.88
N MET A 72 -1.86 7.11 15.99
CA MET A 72 -2.35 5.87 16.58
C MET A 72 -3.67 6.04 17.38
N GLN A 73 -3.91 7.18 18.04
CA GLN A 73 -5.03 7.36 18.99
C GLN A 73 -6.40 7.48 18.30
N ALA A 74 -6.42 7.89 17.03
CA ALA A 74 -7.64 7.96 16.21
C ALA A 74 -7.78 6.78 15.22
N ALA A 75 -6.81 5.87 15.18
CA ALA A 75 -6.86 4.70 14.31
C ALA A 75 -7.70 3.58 14.96
N PRO A 76 -8.61 2.92 14.22
CA PRO A 76 -9.24 1.69 14.71
C PRO A 76 -8.14 0.66 15.04
N ASP A 77 -8.40 -0.21 16.04
CA ASP A 77 -7.46 -1.26 16.46
C ASP A 77 -6.84 -1.94 15.24
N PRO A 78 -5.51 -1.78 15.01
CA PRO A 78 -4.85 -2.30 13.82
C PRO A 78 -4.88 -3.83 13.77
N TYR A 79 -5.13 -4.50 14.90
CA TYR A 79 -5.20 -5.94 15.02
C TYR A 79 -6.64 -6.48 15.09
N ALA A 80 -7.65 -5.66 14.81
CA ALA A 80 -9.06 -6.09 14.84
C ALA A 80 -9.36 -7.27 13.88
N TYR A 81 -8.51 -7.53 12.88
CA TYR A 81 -8.62 -8.72 12.02
C TYR A 81 -8.16 -10.03 12.67
N ALA A 82 -7.42 -9.98 13.78
CA ALA A 82 -6.73 -11.16 14.33
C ALA A 82 -7.70 -12.26 14.81
N ALA A 83 -8.91 -11.91 15.24
CA ALA A 83 -9.95 -12.88 15.58
C ALA A 83 -10.69 -13.45 14.35
N GLY A 84 -10.46 -12.88 13.16
CA GLY A 84 -11.18 -13.20 11.93
C GLY A 84 -10.86 -14.58 11.35
N ALA A 85 -11.78 -15.11 10.54
CA ALA A 85 -11.58 -16.36 9.80
C ALA A 85 -10.38 -16.29 8.84
N GLU A 86 -10.19 -15.15 8.17
CA GLU A 86 -9.05 -14.93 7.28
C GLU A 86 -7.71 -14.99 8.03
N HIS A 87 -7.62 -14.44 9.25
CA HIS A 87 -6.38 -14.52 10.03
C HIS A 87 -6.05 -15.94 10.46
N ARG A 88 -7.05 -16.69 10.92
CA ARG A 88 -6.90 -18.11 11.27
C ARG A 88 -6.46 -18.94 10.07
N GLU A 89 -7.05 -18.72 8.90
CA GLU A 89 -6.64 -19.36 7.66
C GLU A 89 -5.20 -19.01 7.27
N GLY A 90 -4.81 -17.74 7.38
CA GLY A 90 -3.44 -17.30 7.10
C GLY A 90 -2.43 -18.01 8.00
N ILE A 91 -2.71 -18.11 9.30
CA ILE A 91 -1.87 -18.85 10.26
C ILE A 91 -1.83 -20.34 9.91
N ALA A 92 -2.99 -20.97 9.68
CA ALA A 92 -3.07 -22.40 9.37
C ALA A 92 -2.31 -22.73 8.08
N ALA A 93 -2.55 -21.99 7.00
CA ALA A 93 -1.88 -22.18 5.72
C ALA A 93 -0.35 -22.01 5.82
N PHE A 94 0.11 -21.03 6.61
CA PHE A 94 1.53 -20.84 6.88
C PHE A 94 2.15 -22.03 7.62
N LEU A 95 1.50 -22.49 8.70
CA LEU A 95 1.96 -23.64 9.49
C LEU A 95 1.95 -24.94 8.66
N GLU A 96 0.95 -25.12 7.81
CA GLU A 96 0.77 -26.27 6.91
C GLU A 96 1.60 -26.16 5.61
N LYS A 97 2.31 -25.04 5.38
CA LYS A 97 3.10 -24.76 4.16
C LYS A 97 2.30 -24.90 2.86
N ARG A 98 1.04 -24.47 2.87
CA ARG A 98 0.15 -24.43 1.71
C ARG A 98 -0.24 -23.00 1.36
N ALA A 99 -0.77 -22.80 0.16
CA ALA A 99 -1.40 -21.52 -0.17
C ALA A 99 -2.66 -21.30 0.68
N PRO A 100 -2.87 -20.08 1.22
CA PRO A 100 -4.09 -19.74 1.92
C PRO A 100 -5.27 -19.56 0.95
N ARG A 101 -6.49 -19.72 1.48
CA ARG A 101 -7.76 -19.56 0.76
C ARG A 101 -8.63 -18.52 1.47
N PHE A 102 -8.60 -17.28 0.98
CA PHE A 102 -9.36 -16.15 1.53
C PHE A 102 -10.65 -15.86 0.78
#